data_AF-A0A644T3D7-F1
#
_entry.id   AF-A0A644T3D7-F1
#
_cell.length_a   1.000
_cell.length_b   1.000
_cell.length_c   1.000
_cell.angle_alpha   90.00
_cell.angle_beta   90.00
_cell.angle_gamma   90.00
#
_symmetry.space_group_name_H-M   'P 1'
#
loop_
_entity.id
_entity.type
_entity.pdbx_description
1 polymer ?
#
loop_
_entity_poly.entity_id
_entity_poly.type
_entity_poly.pdbx_seq_one_letter_code
_entity_poly.pdbx_strand_id
1 'polypeptide(L)'
;MENRKLGRFIVTVAIISLTASTLLYLLHYYIFQDSHHIFIYMLGDLAFIPLEVFLVVVVIERILTSREKHALSQKMNMVVGAFYSELGNALLGKLLDSFDNPEQISSQMAVDKNWSNAEFKKALTYSAHFSHMPNPGKLDLQHLKNLLDAKRSFMLTLLENPNLLEKDDFTDLLWASFHLGEELDARQSLENLPETDKAHIANDVKRMYALLLNQWIKYLIHLKSQYPHLYSLVLRTHPFQPSPNPVIHE
;
A
#
# COMPACT_ATOMS: atom_id res chain seq x y z
N MET A 1 -28.42 16.76 -1.55
CA MET A 1 -29.66 16.49 -0.79
C MET A 1 -29.38 15.86 0.59
N GLU A 2 -28.30 15.09 0.71
CA GLU A 2 -27.84 14.41 1.93
C GLU A 2 -27.38 15.35 3.06
N ASN A 3 -26.58 16.38 2.73
CA ASN A 3 -26.14 17.39 3.71
C ASN A 3 -27.29 18.16 4.38
N ARG A 4 -28.41 18.39 3.66
CA ARG A 4 -29.61 19.05 4.23
C ARG A 4 -30.37 18.13 5.18
N LYS A 5 -30.33 16.81 4.97
CA LYS A 5 -30.94 15.82 5.88
C LYS A 5 -30.12 15.68 7.16
N LEU A 6 -28.79 15.64 7.04
CA LEU A 6 -27.87 15.59 8.18
C LEU A 6 -28.00 16.83 9.08
N GLY A 7 -28.04 18.04 8.48
CA GLY A 7 -28.24 19.27 9.25
C GLY A 7 -29.56 19.30 10.03
N ARG A 8 -30.67 18.87 9.41
CA ARG A 8 -31.97 18.78 10.09
C ARG A 8 -31.98 17.76 11.22
N PHE A 9 -31.30 16.64 11.04
CA PHE A 9 -31.15 15.62 12.08
C PHE A 9 -30.39 16.16 13.30
N ILE A 10 -29.24 16.80 13.07
CA ILE A 10 -28.42 17.38 14.15
C ILE A 10 -29.23 18.42 14.94
N VAL A 11 -29.94 19.32 14.26
CA VAL A 11 -30.77 20.34 14.92
C VAL A 11 -31.90 19.71 15.74
N THR A 12 -32.55 18.68 15.21
CA THR A 12 -33.65 17.99 15.92
C THR A 12 -33.13 17.31 17.19
N VAL A 13 -31.99 16.59 17.10
CA VAL A 13 -31.36 15.96 18.25
C VAL A 13 -30.93 17.01 19.28
N ALA A 14 -30.36 18.13 18.86
CA ALA A 14 -29.96 19.22 19.76
C ALA A 14 -31.16 19.78 20.54
N ILE A 15 -32.29 20.03 19.88
CA ILE A 15 -33.51 20.54 20.52
C ILE A 15 -34.06 19.53 21.53
N ILE A 16 -34.13 18.25 21.16
CA ILE A 16 -34.61 17.18 22.04
C ILE A 16 -33.72 17.08 23.28
N SER A 17 -32.40 17.04 23.10
CA SER A 17 -31.44 16.95 24.20
C SER A 17 -31.50 18.16 25.14
N LEU A 18 -31.62 19.38 24.59
CA LEU A 18 -31.75 20.60 25.38
C LEU A 18 -33.06 20.63 26.18
N THR A 19 -34.16 20.19 25.57
CA THR A 19 -35.47 20.10 26.22
C THR A 19 -35.44 19.06 27.33
N ALA A 20 -34.87 17.88 27.07
CA ALA A 20 -34.73 16.80 28.05
C ALA A 20 -33.85 17.23 29.24
N SER A 21 -32.69 17.85 28.98
CA SER A 21 -31.82 18.39 30.03
C SER A 21 -32.56 19.41 30.91
N THR A 22 -33.27 20.35 30.28
CA THR A 22 -34.08 21.35 30.99
C THR A 22 -35.14 20.72 31.88
N LEU A 23 -35.89 19.74 31.37
CA LEU A 23 -36.93 19.02 32.11
C LEU A 23 -36.35 18.25 33.31
N LEU A 24 -35.18 17.63 33.15
CA LEU A 24 -34.49 16.91 34.23
C LEU A 24 -34.05 17.85 35.36
N TYR A 25 -33.49 19.02 35.03
CA TYR A 25 -33.14 20.02 36.06
C TYR A 25 -34.37 20.58 36.78
N LEU A 26 -35.48 20.82 36.07
CA LEU A 26 -36.74 21.26 36.68
C LEU A 26 -37.33 20.19 37.60
N LEU A 27 -37.30 18.92 37.19
CA LEU A 27 -37.75 17.80 38.01
C LEU A 27 -36.90 17.68 39.28
N HIS A 28 -35.57 17.76 39.14
CA HIS A 28 -34.66 17.75 40.28
C HIS A 28 -34.97 18.89 41.25
N TYR A 29 -35.17 20.11 40.74
CA TYR A 29 -35.54 21.25 41.58
C TYR A 29 -36.88 21.04 42.29
N TYR A 30 -37.91 20.50 41.60
CA TYR A 30 -39.22 20.29 42.21
C TYR A 30 -39.18 19.25 43.36
N ILE A 31 -38.33 18.22 43.24
CA ILE A 31 -38.19 17.16 44.26
C ILE A 31 -37.36 17.63 45.46
N PHE A 32 -36.21 18.27 45.22
CA PHE A 32 -35.24 18.59 46.28
C PHE A 32 -35.32 20.03 46.79
N GLN A 33 -35.97 20.93 46.05
CA GLN A 33 -36.10 22.37 46.32
C GLN A 33 -34.78 23.10 46.62
N ASP A 34 -33.65 22.53 46.18
CA ASP A 34 -32.32 23.07 46.43
C ASP A 34 -31.64 23.50 45.12
N SER A 35 -31.70 24.80 44.85
CA SER A 35 -31.04 25.41 43.69
C SER A 35 -29.52 25.54 43.86
N HIS A 36 -29.02 25.56 45.10
CA HIS A 36 -27.60 25.73 45.37
C HIS A 36 -26.82 24.46 44.99
N HIS A 37 -27.36 23.30 45.34
CA HIS A 37 -26.80 22.00 44.94
C HIS A 37 -26.75 21.87 43.41
N ILE A 38 -27.82 22.24 42.71
CA ILE A 38 -27.83 22.24 41.23
C ILE A 38 -26.72 23.14 40.66
N PHE A 39 -26.54 24.34 41.22
CA PHE A 39 -25.57 25.31 40.71
C PHE A 39 -24.11 24.87 40.90
N ILE A 40 -23.77 24.23 42.04
CA ILE A 40 -22.42 23.72 42.28
C ILE A 40 -22.06 22.63 41.26
N TYR A 41 -22.95 21.66 41.04
CA TYR A 41 -22.70 20.61 40.04
C TYR A 41 -22.65 21.17 38.62
N MET A 42 -23.55 22.10 38.27
CA MET A 42 -23.53 22.76 36.95
C MET A 42 -22.20 23.50 36.70
N LEU A 43 -21.65 24.20 37.71
CA LEU A 43 -20.36 24.86 37.58
C LEU A 43 -19.21 23.85 37.43
N GLY A 44 -19.26 22.73 38.15
CA GLY A 44 -18.32 21.63 38.01
C GLY A 44 -18.33 21.00 36.61
N ASP A 45 -19.53 20.72 36.09
CA ASP A 45 -19.73 20.21 34.73
C ASP A 45 -19.19 21.20 33.70
N LEU A 46 -19.53 22.49 33.82
CA LEU A 46 -19.05 23.56 32.94
C LEU A 46 -17.52 23.67 32.95
N ALA A 47 -16.90 23.53 34.12
CA ALA A 47 -15.44 23.55 34.27
C ALA A 47 -14.77 22.30 33.63
N PHE A 48 -15.50 21.18 33.51
CA PHE A 48 -15.02 19.96 32.88
C PHE A 48 -15.18 19.94 31.35
N ILE A 49 -16.13 20.71 30.79
CA ILE A 49 -16.38 20.78 29.33
C ILE A 49 -15.10 20.96 28.50
N PRO A 50 -14.14 21.85 28.84
CA PRO A 50 -12.92 21.99 28.04
C PRO A 50 -12.11 20.69 27.92
N LEU A 51 -12.05 19.90 29.00
CA LEU A 51 -11.36 18.60 29.01
C LEU A 51 -12.15 17.56 28.22
N GLU A 52 -13.47 17.53 28.37
CA GLU A 52 -14.36 16.62 27.64
C GLU A 52 -14.27 16.86 26.13
N VAL A 53 -14.41 18.12 25.69
CA VAL A 53 -14.31 18.49 24.27
C VAL A 53 -12.95 18.13 23.72
N PHE A 54 -11.86 18.43 24.44
CA PHE A 54 -10.52 18.03 24.02
C PHE A 54 -10.40 16.51 23.82
N LEU A 55 -10.83 15.73 24.82
CA LEU A 55 -10.78 14.27 24.76
C LEU A 55 -11.58 13.73 23.57
N VAL A 56 -12.83 14.18 23.42
CA VAL A 56 -13.73 13.74 22.35
C VAL A 56 -13.17 14.11 20.98
N VAL A 57 -12.68 15.34 20.80
CA VAL A 57 -12.10 15.79 19.53
C VAL A 57 -10.86 14.96 19.17
N VAL A 58 -9.91 14.80 20.08
CA VAL A 58 -8.68 14.03 19.82
C VAL A 58 -8.99 12.56 19.49
N VAL A 59 -9.92 11.95 20.24
CA VAL A 59 -10.31 10.55 19.98
C VAL A 59 -11.00 10.41 18.63
N ILE A 60 -11.97 11.28 18.31
CA ILE A 60 -12.68 11.25 17.03
C ILE A 60 -11.72 11.52 15.87
N GLU A 61 -10.87 12.54 15.97
CA GLU A 61 -9.88 12.89 14.95
C GLU A 61 -8.93 11.72 14.68
N ARG A 62 -8.46 11.03 15.73
CA ARG A 62 -7.59 9.86 15.57
C ARG A 62 -8.29 8.69 14.88
N ILE A 63 -9.57 8.45 15.21
CA ILE A 63 -10.37 7.41 14.56
C ILE A 63 -10.61 7.75 13.09
N LEU A 64 -10.97 8.99 12.77
CA LEU A 64 -11.19 9.45 11.39
C LEU A 64 -9.90 9.35 10.57
N THR A 65 -8.80 9.90 11.07
CA THR A 65 -7.48 9.84 10.42
C THR A 65 -7.04 8.39 10.18
N SER A 66 -7.28 7.49 11.15
CA SER A 66 -6.96 6.07 10.98
C SER A 66 -7.77 5.43 9.86
N ARG A 67 -9.08 5.70 9.78
CA ARG A 67 -9.94 5.19 8.71
C ARG A 67 -9.53 5.70 7.34
N GLU A 68 -9.21 6.98 7.23
CA GLU A 68 -8.73 7.60 5.99
C GLU A 68 -7.41 6.95 5.53
N LYS A 69 -6.45 6.77 6.45
CA LYS A 69 -5.19 6.09 6.15
C LYS A 69 -5.41 4.65 5.67
N HIS A 70 -6.32 3.91 6.29
CA HIS A 70 -6.67 2.56 5.85
C HIS A 70 -7.29 2.55 4.45
N ALA A 71 -8.22 3.46 4.16
CA ALA A 71 -8.85 3.57 2.85
C ALA A 71 -7.84 3.95 1.75
N LEU A 72 -6.91 4.87 2.04
CA LEU A 72 -5.81 5.23 1.14
C LEU A 72 -4.89 4.05 0.88
N SER A 73 -4.49 3.32 1.92
CA SER A 73 -3.65 2.12 1.79
C SER A 73 -4.31 1.04 0.91
N GLN A 74 -5.62 0.81 1.05
CA GLN A 74 -6.35 -0.12 0.19
C GLN A 74 -6.36 0.33 -1.27
N LYS A 75 -6.60 1.62 -1.53
CA LYS A 75 -6.53 2.19 -2.89
C LYS A 75 -5.15 2.03 -3.50
N MET A 76 -4.10 2.31 -2.74
CA MET A 76 -2.72 2.14 -3.20
C MET A 76 -2.40 0.69 -3.54
N ASN A 77 -2.88 -0.27 -2.75
CA ASN A 77 -2.67 -1.69 -3.08
C ASN A 77 -3.39 -2.13 -4.36
N MET A 78 -4.50 -1.50 -4.75
CA MET A 78 -5.12 -1.75 -6.07
C MET A 78 -4.22 -1.25 -7.21
N VAL A 79 -3.57 -0.09 -7.04
CA VAL A 79 -2.61 0.48 -8.00
C VAL A 79 -1.38 -0.42 -8.13
N VAL A 80 -0.83 -0.87 -7.00
CA VAL A 80 0.27 -1.86 -6.96
C VAL A 80 -0.14 -3.14 -7.67
N GLY A 81 -1.37 -3.61 -7.47
CA GLY A 81 -1.89 -4.79 -8.14
C GLY A 81 -1.95 -4.64 -9.67
N ALA A 82 -2.41 -3.48 -10.16
CA ALA A 82 -2.38 -3.18 -11.60
C ALA A 82 -0.95 -3.20 -12.14
N PHE A 83 0.01 -2.63 -11.42
CA PHE A 83 1.43 -2.67 -11.80
C PHE A 83 1.97 -4.10 -11.93
N TYR A 84 1.71 -4.97 -10.94
CA TYR A 84 2.19 -6.36 -11.01
C TYR A 84 1.51 -7.19 -12.09
N SER A 85 0.23 -6.93 -12.36
CA SER A 85 -0.51 -7.59 -13.43
C SER A 85 0.04 -7.24 -14.81
N GLU A 86 0.41 -5.98 -15.03
CA GLU A 86 0.80 -5.47 -16.36
C GLU A 86 2.30 -5.53 -16.64
N LEU A 87 3.15 -5.38 -15.62
CA LEU A 87 4.59 -5.23 -15.79
C LEU A 87 5.40 -6.00 -14.74
N GLY A 88 5.06 -5.86 -13.46
CA GLY A 88 5.90 -6.35 -12.36
C GLY A 88 6.17 -7.86 -12.39
N ASN A 89 5.15 -8.69 -12.62
CA ASN A 89 5.34 -10.14 -12.73
C ASN A 89 6.19 -10.54 -13.95
N ALA A 90 6.05 -9.81 -15.06
CA ALA A 90 6.84 -10.06 -16.26
C ALA A 90 8.32 -9.71 -16.05
N LEU A 91 8.61 -8.59 -15.36
CA LEU A 91 9.98 -8.22 -14.97
C LEU A 91 10.60 -9.25 -14.01
N LEU A 92 9.84 -9.68 -13.00
CA LEU A 92 10.28 -10.71 -12.05
C LEU A 92 10.68 -12.01 -12.78
N GLY A 93 9.83 -12.51 -13.67
CA GLY A 93 10.11 -13.76 -14.38
C GLY A 93 11.24 -13.65 -15.41
N LYS A 94 11.24 -12.59 -16.22
CA LYS A 94 12.19 -12.46 -17.35
C LYS A 94 13.61 -12.15 -16.91
N LEU A 95 13.79 -11.43 -15.80
CA LEU A 95 15.12 -11.06 -15.30
C LEU A 95 15.74 -12.14 -14.43
N LEU A 96 14.95 -13.08 -13.91
CA LEU A 96 15.40 -14.10 -12.95
C LEU A 96 16.63 -14.86 -13.45
N ASP A 97 16.60 -15.37 -14.68
CA ASP A 97 17.68 -16.18 -15.26
C ASP A 97 18.97 -15.39 -15.54
N SER A 98 18.90 -14.06 -15.52
CA SER A 98 20.06 -13.19 -15.65
C SER A 98 20.84 -13.06 -14.34
N PHE A 99 20.25 -13.36 -13.18
CA PHE A 99 20.92 -13.29 -11.87
C PHE A 99 21.81 -14.48 -11.58
N ASP A 100 22.75 -14.29 -10.65
CA ASP A 100 23.46 -15.38 -10.02
C ASP A 100 22.54 -16.17 -9.07
N ASN A 101 22.61 -17.50 -9.15
CA ASN A 101 21.80 -18.42 -8.35
C ASN A 101 20.27 -18.15 -8.42
N PRO A 102 19.66 -18.20 -9.62
CA PRO A 102 18.22 -18.00 -9.79
C PRO A 102 17.38 -19.00 -8.97
N GLU A 103 17.91 -20.19 -8.69
CA GLU A 103 17.28 -21.20 -7.85
C GLU A 103 17.16 -20.72 -6.40
N GLN A 104 18.16 -20.01 -5.88
CA GLN A 104 18.12 -19.46 -4.53
C GLN A 104 17.06 -18.35 -4.44
N ILE A 105 17.03 -17.43 -5.41
CA ILE A 105 16.03 -16.37 -5.48
C ILE A 105 14.63 -16.98 -5.52
N SER A 106 14.41 -17.96 -6.40
CA SER A 106 13.15 -18.68 -6.51
C SER A 106 12.76 -19.36 -5.20
N SER A 107 13.69 -20.06 -4.54
CA SER A 107 13.41 -20.76 -3.28
C SER A 107 12.99 -19.84 -2.14
N GLN A 108 13.53 -18.62 -2.06
CA GLN A 108 13.21 -17.66 -1.00
C GLN A 108 11.91 -16.88 -1.31
N MET A 109 11.53 -16.80 -2.59
CA MET A 109 10.40 -15.99 -3.06
C MET A 109 9.21 -16.84 -3.52
N ALA A 110 9.35 -18.17 -3.61
CA ALA A 110 8.28 -19.08 -3.99
C ALA A 110 7.22 -19.17 -2.88
N VAL A 111 6.23 -18.29 -2.97
CA VAL A 111 5.13 -18.20 -2.02
C VAL A 111 4.24 -19.44 -2.11
N ASP A 112 4.00 -20.05 -0.96
CA ASP A 112 3.13 -21.21 -0.82
C ASP A 112 1.88 -20.85 0.01
N LYS A 113 0.80 -21.60 -0.20
CA LYS A 113 -0.47 -21.42 0.53
C LYS A 113 -0.29 -21.45 2.05
N ASN A 114 0.68 -22.24 2.54
CA ASN A 114 0.94 -22.46 3.96
C ASN A 114 1.86 -21.40 4.59
N TRP A 115 2.35 -20.40 3.84
CA TRP A 115 3.18 -19.34 4.41
C TRP A 115 2.47 -18.61 5.54
N SER A 116 3.11 -18.59 6.71
CA SER A 116 2.71 -17.79 7.86
C SER A 116 3.41 -16.43 7.85
N ASN A 117 3.14 -15.62 8.87
CA ASN A 117 3.81 -14.33 9.05
C ASN A 117 5.34 -14.48 9.16
N ALA A 118 5.85 -15.62 9.64
CA ALA A 118 7.29 -15.88 9.75
C ALA A 118 7.96 -16.03 8.38
N GLU A 119 7.35 -16.78 7.45
CA GLU A 119 7.87 -16.96 6.09
C GLU A 119 7.83 -15.64 5.32
N PHE A 120 6.74 -14.88 5.42
CA PHE A 120 6.66 -13.54 4.83
C PHE A 120 7.76 -12.61 5.38
N LYS A 121 8.00 -12.63 6.69
CA LYS A 121 9.08 -11.83 7.30
C LYS A 121 10.46 -12.27 6.81
N LYS A 122 10.68 -13.57 6.58
CA LYS A 122 11.91 -14.09 6.00
C LYS A 122 12.12 -13.58 4.57
N ALA A 123 11.09 -13.64 3.73
CA ALA A 123 11.15 -13.13 2.36
C ALA A 123 11.33 -11.60 2.28
N LEU A 124 10.71 -10.84 3.20
CA LEU A 124 10.95 -9.40 3.35
C LEU A 124 12.39 -9.10 3.75
N THR A 125 12.94 -9.85 4.71
CA THR A 125 14.35 -9.70 5.12
C THR A 125 15.30 -10.04 3.98
N TYR A 126 15.02 -11.10 3.23
CA TYR A 126 15.80 -11.53 2.08
C TYR A 126 15.80 -10.48 0.96
N SER A 127 14.62 -9.96 0.58
CA SER A 127 14.51 -8.90 -0.44
C SER A 127 15.15 -7.57 0.00
N ALA A 128 15.09 -7.21 1.29
CA ALA A 128 15.75 -6.02 1.81
C ALA A 128 17.29 -6.09 1.80
N HIS A 129 17.86 -7.30 1.89
CA HIS A 129 19.30 -7.56 1.83
C HIS A 129 19.71 -8.25 0.53
N PHE A 130 18.99 -7.97 -0.56
CA PHE A 130 19.21 -8.64 -1.85
C PHE A 130 20.61 -8.34 -2.41
N SER A 131 21.49 -9.33 -2.37
CA SER A 131 22.91 -9.20 -2.74
C SER A 131 23.25 -9.73 -4.12
N HIS A 132 22.33 -10.44 -4.77
CA HIS A 132 22.52 -11.06 -6.08
C HIS A 132 22.84 -10.02 -7.17
N MET A 133 23.70 -10.40 -8.10
CA MET A 133 24.16 -9.58 -9.22
C MET A 133 23.70 -10.19 -10.55
N PRO A 134 23.05 -9.41 -11.43
CA PRO A 134 22.75 -9.88 -12.77
C PRO A 134 24.05 -9.93 -13.59
N ASN A 135 24.21 -11.00 -14.36
CA ASN A 135 25.29 -11.13 -15.33
C ASN A 135 24.98 -10.23 -16.53
N PRO A 136 25.79 -9.19 -16.82
CA PRO A 136 25.51 -8.27 -17.91
C PRO A 136 25.47 -8.94 -19.29
N GLY A 137 26.17 -10.06 -19.48
CA GLY A 137 26.15 -10.83 -20.72
C GLY A 137 24.90 -11.71 -20.91
N LYS A 138 24.13 -11.95 -19.84
CA LYS A 138 22.83 -12.66 -19.89
C LYS A 138 21.62 -11.73 -19.91
N LEU A 139 21.84 -10.42 -19.76
CA LEU A 139 20.76 -9.44 -19.82
C LEU A 139 20.40 -9.19 -21.28
N ASP A 140 19.18 -9.56 -21.67
CA ASP A 140 18.60 -9.14 -22.93
C ASP A 140 18.09 -7.69 -22.79
N LEU A 141 19.00 -6.74 -22.98
CA LEU A 141 18.72 -5.31 -22.85
C LEU A 141 17.69 -4.83 -23.88
N GLN A 142 17.69 -5.40 -25.08
CA GLN A 142 16.73 -5.02 -26.12
C GLN A 142 15.32 -5.47 -25.74
N HIS A 143 15.18 -6.67 -25.20
CA HIS A 143 13.90 -7.16 -24.72
C HIS A 143 13.41 -6.37 -23.50
N LEU A 144 14.31 -6.04 -22.56
CA LEU A 144 13.99 -5.23 -21.40
C LEU A 144 13.52 -3.82 -21.81
N LYS A 145 14.22 -3.18 -22.76
CA LYS A 145 13.82 -1.90 -23.36
C LYS A 145 12.41 -2.00 -23.93
N ASN A 146 12.16 -2.97 -24.80
CA ASN A 146 10.86 -3.15 -25.45
C ASN A 146 9.73 -3.35 -24.42
N LEU A 147 9.99 -4.09 -23.34
CA LEU A 147 9.01 -4.33 -22.28
C LEU A 147 8.69 -3.05 -21.49
N LEU A 148 9.71 -2.27 -21.12
CA LEU A 148 9.54 -1.01 -20.38
C LEU A 148 8.88 0.06 -21.26
N ASP A 149 9.30 0.18 -22.52
CA ASP A 149 8.73 1.13 -23.49
C ASP A 149 7.24 0.84 -23.74
N ALA A 150 6.87 -0.43 -23.93
CA ALA A 150 5.49 -0.84 -24.13
C ALA A 150 4.58 -0.47 -22.94
N LYS A 151 5.16 -0.27 -21.75
CA LYS A 151 4.44 0.09 -20.51
C LYS A 151 4.77 1.50 -20.02
N ARG A 152 5.45 2.34 -20.82
CA ARG A 152 5.87 3.69 -20.43
C ARG A 152 4.67 4.60 -20.09
N SER A 153 3.68 4.69 -20.97
CA SER A 153 2.47 5.49 -20.73
C SER A 153 1.68 5.00 -19.52
N PHE A 154 1.65 3.68 -19.30
CA PHE A 154 1.04 3.08 -18.13
C PHE A 154 1.75 3.51 -16.85
N MET A 155 3.09 3.41 -16.78
CA MET A 155 3.87 3.86 -15.64
C MET A 155 3.71 5.37 -15.37
N LEU A 156 3.66 6.21 -16.40
CA LEU A 156 3.36 7.65 -16.25
C LEU A 156 1.99 7.88 -15.62
N THR A 157 0.97 7.14 -16.06
CA THR A 157 -0.37 7.22 -15.48
C THR A 157 -0.37 6.80 -14.00
N LEU A 158 0.46 5.82 -13.61
CA LEU A 158 0.61 5.44 -12.21
C LEU A 158 1.27 6.57 -11.40
N LEU A 159 2.33 7.20 -11.93
CA LEU A 159 3.04 8.32 -11.29
C LEU A 159 2.16 9.56 -11.10
N GLU A 160 1.16 9.76 -11.96
CA GLU A 160 0.16 10.83 -11.82
C GLU A 160 -0.83 10.61 -10.66
N ASN A 161 -0.82 9.44 -10.01
CA ASN A 161 -1.76 9.14 -8.93
C ASN A 161 -1.49 10.05 -7.70
N PRO A 162 -2.46 10.86 -7.26
CA PRO A 162 -2.26 11.82 -6.17
C PRO A 162 -2.06 11.16 -4.80
N ASN A 163 -2.29 9.85 -4.70
CA ASN A 163 -2.09 9.10 -3.46
C ASN A 163 -0.69 8.46 -3.38
N LEU A 164 0.15 8.55 -4.42
CA LEU A 164 1.56 8.19 -4.31
C LEU A 164 2.25 9.16 -3.34
N LEU A 165 2.94 8.59 -2.36
CA LEU A 165 3.73 9.37 -1.42
C LEU A 165 5.17 9.46 -1.94
N GLU A 166 5.80 10.63 -1.77
CA GLU A 166 7.19 10.86 -2.21
C GLU A 166 8.21 9.89 -1.59
N LYS A 167 7.91 9.33 -0.41
CA LYS A 167 8.74 8.36 0.30
C LYS A 167 7.95 7.09 0.59
N ASP A 168 7.76 6.28 -0.44
CA ASP A 168 7.10 4.98 -0.37
C ASP A 168 7.80 4.00 -1.32
N ASP A 169 7.91 2.73 -0.91
CA ASP A 169 8.66 1.71 -1.66
C ASP A 169 8.11 1.52 -3.09
N PHE A 170 6.80 1.71 -3.29
CA PHE A 170 6.20 1.59 -4.61
C PHE A 170 6.54 2.78 -5.51
N THR A 171 6.61 3.99 -4.95
CA THR A 171 7.06 5.19 -5.67
C THR A 171 8.51 5.01 -6.12
N ASP A 172 9.39 4.53 -5.24
CA ASP A 172 10.79 4.25 -5.57
C ASP A 172 10.93 3.18 -6.64
N LEU A 173 10.10 2.13 -6.60
CA LEU A 173 10.04 1.10 -7.64
C LEU A 173 9.64 1.67 -8.99
N LEU A 174 8.57 2.49 -9.06
CA LEU A 174 8.13 3.13 -10.30
C LEU A 174 9.23 4.01 -10.89
N TRP A 175 9.90 4.82 -10.05
CA TRP A 175 11.02 5.63 -10.48
C TRP A 175 12.18 4.79 -11.01
N ALA A 176 12.59 3.75 -10.29
CA ALA A 176 13.67 2.87 -10.74
C ALA A 176 13.37 2.19 -12.08
N SER A 177 12.13 1.71 -12.28
CA SER A 177 11.69 1.13 -13.55
C SER A 177 11.63 2.16 -14.68
N PHE A 178 11.16 3.36 -14.38
CA PHE A 178 11.08 4.44 -15.37
C PHE A 178 12.47 4.92 -15.80
N HIS A 179 13.35 5.21 -14.83
CA HIS A 179 14.74 5.61 -15.08
C HIS A 179 15.50 4.58 -15.90
N LEU A 180 15.37 3.29 -15.59
CA LEU A 180 16.00 2.23 -16.37
C LEU A 180 15.49 2.22 -17.82
N GLY A 181 14.19 2.42 -18.02
CA GLY A 181 13.61 2.55 -19.37
C GLY A 181 14.17 3.75 -20.13
N GLU A 182 14.22 4.92 -19.48
CA GLU A 182 14.78 6.13 -20.09
C GLU A 182 16.26 5.99 -20.46
N GLU A 183 17.06 5.34 -19.59
CA GLU A 183 18.46 5.08 -19.87
C GLU A 183 18.63 4.19 -21.11
N LEU A 184 17.83 3.13 -21.22
CA LEU A 184 17.87 2.21 -22.36
C LEU A 184 17.37 2.88 -23.66
N ASP A 185 16.39 3.78 -23.57
CA ASP A 185 15.87 4.55 -24.71
C ASP A 185 16.81 5.65 -25.20
N ALA A 186 17.55 6.29 -24.29
CA ALA A 186 18.53 7.31 -24.64
C ALA A 186 19.72 6.77 -25.44
N ARG A 187 19.95 5.46 -25.46
CA ARG A 187 21.05 4.81 -26.18
C ARG A 187 20.66 4.54 -27.63
N GLN A 188 21.50 5.00 -28.56
CA GLN A 188 21.30 4.75 -29.99
C GLN A 188 21.39 3.26 -30.36
N SER A 189 22.20 2.51 -29.63
CA SER A 189 22.32 1.05 -29.77
C SER A 189 22.58 0.44 -28.40
N LEU A 190 21.98 -0.73 -28.16
CA LEU A 190 22.25 -1.58 -27.00
C LEU A 190 23.24 -2.71 -27.33
N GLU A 191 23.72 -2.76 -28.57
CA GLU A 191 24.75 -3.69 -29.02
C GLU A 191 26.14 -3.14 -28.70
N ASN A 192 27.07 -4.02 -28.33
CA ASN A 192 28.50 -3.70 -28.13
C ASN A 192 28.76 -2.53 -27.16
N LEU A 193 27.90 -2.35 -26.15
CA LEU A 193 28.12 -1.35 -25.09
C LEU A 193 29.46 -1.58 -24.38
N PRO A 194 30.16 -0.51 -23.95
CA PRO A 194 31.33 -0.64 -23.10
C PRO A 194 31.03 -1.45 -21.84
N GLU A 195 32.00 -2.22 -21.35
CA GLU A 195 31.80 -3.05 -20.15
C GLU A 195 31.43 -2.23 -18.90
N THR A 196 31.93 -1.00 -18.79
CA THR A 196 31.54 -0.07 -17.72
C THR A 196 30.06 0.30 -17.80
N ASP A 197 29.52 0.44 -19.01
CA ASP A 197 28.12 0.80 -19.26
C ASP A 197 27.19 -0.39 -18.98
N LYS A 198 27.58 -1.60 -19.42
CA LYS A 198 26.89 -2.84 -19.08
C LYS A 198 26.84 -3.08 -17.57
N ALA A 199 27.94 -2.80 -16.87
CA ALA A 199 28.00 -2.91 -15.41
C ALA A 199 27.11 -1.87 -14.71
N HIS A 200 27.01 -0.65 -15.25
CA HIS A 200 26.08 0.37 -14.76
C HIS A 200 24.63 -0.13 -14.86
N ILE A 201 24.20 -0.55 -16.05
CA ILE A 201 22.84 -1.05 -16.29
C ILE A 201 22.54 -2.27 -15.41
N ALA A 202 23.51 -3.18 -15.23
CA ALA A 202 23.35 -4.34 -14.35
C ALA A 202 23.09 -3.93 -12.88
N ASN A 203 23.75 -2.89 -12.38
CA ASN A 203 23.47 -2.35 -11.05
C ASN A 203 22.07 -1.72 -10.96
N ASP A 204 21.61 -1.07 -12.03
CA ASP A 204 20.28 -0.46 -12.09
C ASP A 204 19.17 -1.51 -12.14
N VAL A 205 19.37 -2.57 -12.92
CA VAL A 205 18.53 -3.77 -12.93
C VAL A 205 18.48 -4.39 -11.54
N LYS A 206 19.62 -4.57 -10.86
CA LYS A 206 19.67 -5.10 -9.49
C LYS A 206 18.85 -4.27 -8.52
N ARG A 207 19.05 -2.95 -8.53
CA ARG A 207 18.36 -2.00 -7.64
C ARG A 207 16.85 -2.03 -7.86
N MET A 208 16.40 -1.95 -9.11
CA MET A 208 14.99 -2.08 -9.46
C MET A 208 14.44 -3.45 -9.03
N TYR A 209 15.16 -4.53 -9.29
CA TYR A 209 14.70 -5.89 -8.97
C TYR A 209 14.57 -6.11 -7.46
N ALA A 210 15.47 -5.56 -6.64
CA ALA A 210 15.36 -5.62 -5.18
C ALA A 210 14.08 -4.93 -4.66
N LEU A 211 13.77 -3.73 -5.18
CA LEU A 211 12.52 -3.01 -4.88
C LEU A 211 11.30 -3.82 -5.35
N LEU A 212 11.39 -4.42 -6.53
CA LEU A 212 10.34 -5.23 -7.14
C LEU A 212 10.03 -6.47 -6.30
N LEU A 213 11.04 -7.16 -5.75
CA LEU A 213 10.86 -8.29 -4.85
C LEU A 213 10.20 -7.86 -3.52
N ASN A 214 10.71 -6.79 -2.92
CA ASN A 214 10.24 -6.32 -1.62
C ASN A 214 8.77 -5.89 -1.68
N GLN A 215 8.43 -5.08 -2.69
CA GLN A 215 7.07 -4.59 -2.89
C GLN A 215 6.10 -5.72 -3.27
N TRP A 216 6.59 -6.76 -3.95
CA TRP A 216 5.77 -7.91 -4.33
C TRP A 216 5.34 -8.68 -3.09
N ILE A 217 6.25 -8.94 -2.15
CA ILE A 217 5.91 -9.62 -0.89
C ILE A 217 4.93 -8.79 -0.05
N LYS A 218 5.12 -7.46 0.04
CA LYS A 218 4.17 -6.57 0.71
C LYS A 218 2.77 -6.65 0.09
N TYR A 219 2.71 -6.64 -1.24
CA TYR A 219 1.47 -6.80 -2.00
C TYR A 219 0.80 -8.16 -1.73
N LEU A 220 1.57 -9.26 -1.67
CA LEU A 220 1.01 -10.58 -1.38
C LEU A 220 0.45 -10.71 0.04
N ILE A 221 1.10 -10.08 1.03
CA ILE A 221 0.56 -10.01 2.40
C ILE A 221 -0.80 -9.30 2.39
N HIS A 222 -0.91 -8.21 1.64
CA HIS A 222 -2.18 -7.48 1.48
C HIS A 222 -3.24 -8.35 0.79
N LEU A 223 -2.91 -9.00 -0.33
CA LEU A 223 -3.83 -9.89 -1.04
C LEU A 223 -4.32 -11.03 -0.16
N LYS A 224 -3.42 -11.68 0.61
CA LYS A 224 -3.79 -12.79 1.49
C LYS A 224 -4.86 -12.37 2.51
N SER A 225 -4.78 -11.15 3.02
CA SER A 225 -5.72 -10.64 4.01
C SER A 225 -7.01 -10.08 3.41
N GLN A 226 -6.92 -9.31 2.33
CA GLN A 226 -8.03 -8.48 1.82
C GLN A 226 -8.68 -9.03 0.55
N TYR A 227 -7.92 -9.77 -0.28
CA TYR A 227 -8.38 -10.30 -1.57
C TYR A 227 -7.95 -11.77 -1.78
N PRO A 228 -8.49 -12.74 -1.00
CA PRO A 228 -8.03 -14.13 -1.05
C PRO A 228 -8.14 -14.79 -2.43
N HIS A 229 -9.10 -14.36 -3.25
CA HIS A 229 -9.27 -14.87 -4.62
C HIS A 229 -8.11 -14.45 -5.55
N LEU A 230 -7.61 -13.22 -5.43
CA LEU A 230 -6.42 -12.76 -6.16
C LEU A 230 -5.16 -13.46 -5.63
N TYR A 231 -5.04 -13.62 -4.30
CA TYR A 231 -3.94 -14.36 -3.71
C TYR A 231 -3.88 -15.81 -4.23
N SER A 232 -5.03 -16.47 -4.32
CA SER A 232 -5.17 -17.82 -4.90
C SER A 232 -4.69 -17.89 -6.35
N LEU A 233 -5.00 -16.87 -7.18
CA LEU A 233 -4.49 -16.80 -8.55
C LEU A 233 -2.96 -16.68 -8.58
N VAL A 234 -2.39 -15.78 -7.78
CA VAL A 234 -0.93 -15.57 -7.74
C VAL A 234 -0.21 -16.84 -7.27
N LEU A 235 -0.76 -17.58 -6.31
CA LEU A 235 -0.24 -18.88 -5.87
C LEU A 235 -0.16 -19.93 -6.99
N ARG A 236 -0.78 -19.72 -8.14
CA ARG A 236 -0.73 -20.64 -9.28
C ARG A 236 0.08 -20.11 -10.46
N THR A 237 0.29 -18.79 -10.51
CA THR A 237 0.82 -18.11 -11.70
C THR A 237 2.07 -17.28 -11.44
N HIS A 238 2.59 -17.26 -10.21
CA HIS A 238 3.74 -16.40 -9.90
C HIS A 238 5.02 -16.84 -10.63
N PRO A 239 5.89 -15.89 -10.99
CA PRO A 239 7.07 -16.14 -11.83
C PRO A 239 8.11 -17.08 -11.22
N PHE A 240 8.14 -17.22 -9.89
CA PHE A 240 9.07 -18.14 -9.20
C PHE A 240 8.62 -19.62 -9.18
N GLN A 241 7.48 -19.96 -9.81
CA GLN A 241 7.06 -21.36 -9.89
C GLN A 241 7.75 -22.06 -11.05
N PRO A 242 8.14 -23.35 -10.89
CA PRO A 242 8.67 -24.14 -11.99
C PRO A 242 7.70 -24.30 -13.17
N SER A 243 6.39 -24.36 -12.90
CA SER A 243 5.36 -24.52 -13.91
C SER A 243 4.09 -23.74 -13.55
N PRO A 244 4.04 -22.43 -13.87
CA PRO A 244 2.87 -21.60 -13.61
C PRO A 244 1.67 -22.07 -14.44
N ASN A 245 0.53 -22.31 -13.81
CA ASN A 245 -0.70 -22.73 -14.49
C ASN A 245 -1.94 -22.06 -13.86
N PRO A 246 -2.69 -21.22 -14.59
CA PRO A 246 -3.84 -20.51 -14.04
C PRO A 246 -5.04 -21.42 -13.73
N VAL A 247 -5.12 -22.61 -14.33
CA VAL A 247 -6.26 -23.52 -14.28
C VAL A 247 -6.40 -24.16 -12.89
N ILE A 248 -7.63 -24.22 -12.39
CA ILE A 248 -7.97 -24.94 -11.17
C ILE A 248 -8.27 -26.38 -11.57
N HIS A 249 -7.46 -27.32 -11.09
CA HIS A 249 -7.79 -28.74 -11.13
C HIS A 249 -8.50 -29.09 -9.81
N GLU A 250 -9.66 -29.72 -9.90
CA GLU A 250 -10.44 -30.23 -8.75
C GLU A 250 -9.66 -31.25 -7.91
#